data_AF-A0A9E4F9I2-F1
#
_entry.id   AF-A0A9E4F9I2-F1
#
_cell.length_a   1.000
_cell.length_b   1.000
_cell.length_c   1.000
_cell.angle_alpha   90.00
_cell.angle_beta   90.00
_cell.angle_gamma   90.00
#
_symmetry.space_group_name_H-M   'P 1'
#
loop_
_entity.id
_entity.type
_entity.pdbx_description
1 polymer ?
#
loop_
_entity_poly.entity_id
_entity_poly.type
_entity_poly.pdbx_seq_one_letter_code
_entity_poly.pdbx_strand_id
1 'polypeptide(L)'
;MGTALTATLEDDDGSLADISWKWESYSATTTFWTTVSTTTAGSVTSNSYTPAESDEGNELRITVTYTDGHGSGKDVVEQPSSSVRPAPEENHPPVFASSTVSRRIAENTPAGGNIGEPVTAEDQNSGDILRYAPEGPEAVYFDIDSGTG
;
A
#
# COMPACT_ATOMS: atom_id res chain seq x y z
N MET A 1 -2.26 -1.05 -3.25
CA MET A 1 -2.30 -1.98 -4.40
C MET A 1 -1.15 -2.97 -4.29
N GLY A 2 -1.44 -4.27 -4.36
CA GLY A 2 -0.46 -5.34 -4.13
C GLY A 2 0.41 -5.68 -5.35
N THR A 3 1.29 -6.69 -5.21
CA THR A 3 2.05 -7.25 -6.33
C THR A 3 1.14 -8.13 -7.19
N ALA A 4 1.22 -8.00 -8.52
CA ALA A 4 0.42 -8.80 -9.43
C ALA A 4 0.78 -10.30 -9.31
N LEU A 5 -0.24 -11.13 -9.17
CA LEU A 5 -0.14 -12.58 -9.31
C LEU A 5 -0.24 -12.93 -10.79
N THR A 6 0.60 -13.83 -11.27
CA THR A 6 0.62 -14.28 -12.67
C THR A 6 0.43 -15.78 -12.76
N ALA A 7 -0.37 -16.22 -13.73
CA ALA A 7 -0.61 -17.62 -14.00
C ALA A 7 -0.37 -17.94 -15.48
N THR A 8 0.26 -19.07 -15.74
CA THR A 8 0.54 -19.62 -17.07
C THR A 8 0.02 -21.05 -17.14
N LEU A 9 -0.45 -21.45 -18.32
CA LEU A 9 -0.91 -22.81 -18.58
C LEU A 9 -0.06 -23.37 -19.73
N GLU A 10 0.49 -24.56 -19.52
CA GLU A 10 1.29 -25.29 -20.51
C GLU A 10 0.61 -26.63 -20.80
N ASP A 11 0.71 -27.10 -22.04
CA ASP A 11 0.26 -28.41 -22.47
C ASP A 11 1.41 -29.08 -23.24
N ASP A 12 1.87 -30.21 -22.70
CA ASP A 12 3.03 -30.95 -23.23
C ASP A 12 2.70 -31.75 -24.49
N ASP A 13 1.42 -32.09 -24.72
CA ASP A 13 1.01 -33.04 -25.77
C ASP A 13 0.07 -32.47 -26.84
N GLY A 14 -0.35 -31.22 -26.73
CA GLY A 14 -1.43 -30.69 -27.58
C GLY A 14 -1.54 -29.18 -27.69
N SER A 15 -2.67 -28.77 -28.30
CA SER A 15 -3.08 -27.37 -28.44
C SER A 15 -4.21 -27.09 -27.45
N LEU A 16 -4.07 -26.02 -26.67
CA LEU A 16 -5.11 -25.55 -25.77
C LEU A 16 -6.06 -24.57 -26.47
N ALA A 17 -7.35 -24.73 -26.23
CA ALA A 17 -8.41 -23.83 -26.71
C ALA A 17 -9.41 -23.50 -25.59
N ASP A 18 -10.27 -22.51 -25.84
CA ASP A 18 -11.38 -22.11 -24.96
C ASP A 18 -10.95 -21.84 -23.50
N ILE A 19 -9.81 -21.18 -23.32
CA ILE A 19 -9.23 -20.97 -21.99
C ILE A 19 -10.01 -19.88 -21.25
N SER A 20 -10.48 -20.19 -20.04
CA SER A 20 -11.09 -19.24 -19.14
C SER A 20 -10.36 -19.25 -17.81
N TRP A 21 -9.89 -18.08 -17.41
CA TRP A 21 -9.23 -17.85 -16.14
C TRP A 21 -10.19 -17.20 -15.16
N LYS A 22 -10.26 -17.72 -13.95
CA LYS A 22 -11.10 -17.20 -12.87
C LYS A 22 -10.26 -17.01 -11.62
N TRP A 23 -10.07 -15.76 -11.22
CA TRP A 23 -9.48 -15.42 -9.92
C TRP A 23 -10.58 -15.39 -8.86
N GLU A 24 -10.28 -15.99 -7.72
CA GLU A 24 -11.21 -16.08 -6.60
C GLU A 24 -10.53 -15.62 -5.31
N SER A 25 -11.31 -14.99 -4.44
CA SER A 25 -10.89 -14.45 -3.15
C SER A 25 -11.66 -15.16 -2.04
N TYR A 26 -10.94 -15.72 -1.06
CA TYR A 26 -11.49 -16.41 0.09
C TYR A 26 -11.52 -15.48 1.29
N SER A 27 -12.73 -15.21 1.79
CA SER A 27 -12.91 -14.49 3.04
C SER A 27 -13.14 -15.45 4.18
N ALA A 28 -12.31 -15.39 5.23
CA ALA A 28 -12.52 -16.16 6.45
C ALA A 28 -13.83 -15.78 7.18
N THR A 29 -14.36 -14.58 6.94
CA THR A 29 -15.63 -14.10 7.52
C THR A 29 -16.83 -14.78 6.87
N THR A 30 -16.86 -14.86 5.54
CA THR A 30 -17.96 -15.51 4.82
C THR A 30 -17.73 -17.00 4.66
N THR A 31 -16.49 -17.48 4.76
CA THR A 31 -16.06 -18.86 4.53
C THR A 31 -16.31 -19.37 3.10
N PHE A 32 -16.44 -18.46 2.13
CA PHE A 32 -16.67 -18.81 0.72
C PHE A 32 -15.65 -18.12 -0.21
N TRP A 33 -15.36 -18.80 -1.31
CA TRP A 33 -14.65 -18.24 -2.45
C TRP A 33 -15.60 -17.39 -3.29
N THR A 34 -15.21 -16.14 -3.56
CA THR A 34 -15.95 -15.24 -4.46
C THR A 34 -15.10 -14.95 -5.68
N THR A 35 -15.70 -15.01 -6.86
CA THR A 35 -15.03 -14.61 -8.10
C THR A 35 -14.75 -13.11 -8.11
N VAL A 36 -13.48 -12.74 -8.25
CA VAL A 36 -13.04 -11.34 -8.30
C VAL A 36 -12.59 -10.90 -9.70
N SER A 37 -12.23 -11.85 -10.57
CA SER A 37 -11.94 -11.57 -11.97
C SER A 37 -12.17 -12.81 -12.84
N THR A 38 -12.66 -12.58 -14.07
CA THR A 38 -12.79 -13.61 -15.10
C THR A 38 -12.25 -13.10 -16.41
N THR A 39 -11.32 -13.85 -17.00
CA THR A 39 -10.74 -13.54 -18.31
C THR A 39 -10.92 -14.75 -19.21
N THR A 40 -11.73 -14.62 -20.25
CA THR A 40 -11.73 -15.61 -21.35
C THR A 40 -10.61 -15.23 -22.30
N ALA A 41 -9.57 -16.05 -22.35
CA ALA A 41 -8.43 -15.85 -23.21
C ALA A 41 -8.47 -16.88 -24.36
N GLY A 42 -8.34 -16.41 -25.60
CA GLY A 42 -8.09 -17.29 -26.74
C GLY A 42 -6.64 -17.80 -26.82
N SER A 43 -5.80 -17.49 -25.81
CA SER A 43 -4.38 -17.77 -25.76
C SER A 43 -3.93 -18.09 -24.34
N VAL A 44 -2.91 -18.95 -24.23
CA VAL A 44 -2.27 -19.44 -23.00
C VAL A 44 -1.42 -18.40 -22.26
N THR A 45 -1.16 -17.24 -22.85
CA THR A 45 -0.14 -16.32 -22.34
C THR A 45 -0.62 -15.50 -21.14
N SER A 46 0.01 -15.78 -20.00
CA SER A 46 0.11 -15.00 -18.75
C SER A 46 -1.14 -14.19 -18.37
N ASN A 47 -2.07 -14.81 -17.65
CA ASN A 47 -3.15 -14.06 -17.00
C ASN A 47 -2.65 -13.49 -15.67
N SER A 48 -2.97 -12.23 -15.39
CA SER A 48 -2.54 -11.56 -14.17
C SER A 48 -3.70 -11.00 -13.38
N TYR A 49 -3.56 -10.98 -12.06
CA TYR A 49 -4.47 -10.26 -11.16
C TYR A 49 -3.68 -9.45 -10.15
N THR A 50 -4.02 -8.17 -10.06
CA THR A 50 -3.49 -7.27 -9.03
C THR A 50 -4.51 -7.21 -7.89
N PRO A 51 -4.15 -7.65 -6.67
CA PRO A 51 -5.06 -7.60 -5.53
C PRO A 51 -5.56 -6.17 -5.24
N ALA A 52 -6.85 -6.04 -4.96
CA ALA A 52 -7.49 -4.80 -4.54
C ALA A 52 -7.54 -4.69 -3.00
N GLU A 53 -7.89 -3.51 -2.49
CA GLU A 53 -8.08 -3.31 -1.04
C GLU A 53 -9.14 -4.25 -0.45
N SER A 54 -10.16 -4.61 -1.24
CA SER A 54 -11.20 -5.56 -0.81
C SER A 54 -10.68 -6.98 -0.58
N ASP A 55 -9.49 -7.31 -1.08
CA ASP A 55 -8.85 -8.61 -0.88
C ASP A 55 -7.95 -8.66 0.35
N GLU A 56 -7.72 -7.53 1.04
CA GLU A 56 -6.85 -7.49 2.20
C GLU A 56 -7.30 -8.46 3.29
N GLY A 57 -6.37 -9.28 3.77
CA GLY A 57 -6.64 -10.37 4.71
C GLY A 57 -7.23 -11.64 4.10
N ASN A 58 -7.73 -11.60 2.85
CA ASN A 58 -8.25 -12.76 2.13
C ASN A 58 -7.12 -13.54 1.44
N GLU A 59 -7.38 -14.82 1.14
CA GLU A 59 -6.49 -15.65 0.31
C GLU A 59 -6.95 -15.59 -1.14
N LEU A 60 -6.02 -15.64 -2.09
CA LEU A 60 -6.32 -15.63 -3.52
C LEU A 60 -5.97 -16.96 -4.16
N ARG A 61 -6.78 -17.40 -5.12
CA ARG A 61 -6.45 -18.54 -5.98
C ARG A 61 -6.91 -18.27 -7.41
N ILE A 62 -6.43 -19.11 -8.32
CA ILE A 62 -6.88 -19.11 -9.71
C ILE A 62 -7.43 -20.50 -10.08
N THR A 63 -8.54 -20.49 -10.80
CA THR A 63 -9.08 -21.66 -11.52
C THR A 63 -8.98 -21.37 -13.01
N VAL A 64 -8.38 -22.28 -13.77
CA VAL A 64 -8.37 -22.21 -15.24
C VAL A 64 -9.20 -23.35 -15.80
N THR A 65 -10.06 -23.06 -16.78
CA THR A 65 -10.79 -24.08 -17.54
C THR A 65 -10.38 -24.03 -19.01
N TYR A 66 -10.25 -25.16 -19.69
CA TYR A 66 -9.77 -25.23 -21.07
C TYR A 66 -10.28 -26.47 -21.82
N THR A 67 -10.04 -26.49 -23.13
CA THR A 67 -10.21 -27.63 -24.03
C THR A 67 -8.84 -28.12 -24.47
N ASP A 68 -8.59 -29.43 -24.36
CA ASP A 68 -7.37 -30.11 -24.83
C ASP A 68 -7.68 -31.16 -25.91
N GLY A 69 -6.67 -31.90 -26.36
CA GLY A 69 -6.80 -32.96 -27.36
C GLY A 69 -7.74 -34.13 -26.97
N HIS A 70 -8.16 -34.20 -25.71
CA HIS A 70 -9.06 -35.21 -25.16
C HIS A 70 -10.46 -34.66 -24.85
N GLY A 71 -10.74 -33.39 -25.13
CA GLY A 71 -12.07 -32.78 -25.02
C GLY A 71 -12.12 -31.50 -24.20
N SER A 72 -13.32 -30.92 -24.10
CA SER A 72 -13.57 -29.66 -23.40
C SER A 72 -13.87 -29.84 -21.91
N GLY A 73 -13.77 -28.74 -21.15
CA GLY A 73 -14.17 -28.69 -19.74
C GLY A 73 -13.12 -29.24 -18.78
N LYS A 74 -11.85 -29.24 -19.17
CA LYS A 74 -10.74 -29.50 -18.25
C LYS A 74 -10.58 -28.31 -17.33
N ASP A 75 -10.23 -28.55 -16.07
CA ASP A 75 -9.97 -27.50 -15.10
C ASP A 75 -8.76 -27.80 -14.21
N VAL A 76 -8.04 -26.75 -13.85
CA VAL A 76 -6.95 -26.79 -12.87
C VAL A 76 -7.17 -25.66 -11.88
N VAL A 77 -7.03 -25.99 -10.59
CA VAL A 77 -7.13 -25.03 -9.48
C VAL A 77 -5.77 -24.98 -8.78
N GLU A 78 -5.21 -23.79 -8.69
CA GLU A 78 -3.95 -23.57 -7.97
C GLU A 78 -4.15 -23.51 -6.46
N GLN A 79 -3.08 -23.80 -5.72
CA GLN A 79 -3.07 -23.65 -4.26
C GLN A 79 -3.30 -22.19 -3.87
N PRO A 80 -4.11 -21.93 -2.83
CA PRO A 80 -4.29 -20.57 -2.31
C PRO A 80 -2.97 -19.89 -1.95
N SER A 81 -2.90 -18.58 -2.19
CA SER A 81 -1.82 -17.74 -1.69
C SER A 81 -1.92 -17.59 -0.16
N SER A 82 -0.85 -17.10 0.47
CA SER A 82 -0.99 -16.47 1.78
C SER A 82 -1.97 -15.29 1.72
N SER A 83 -2.50 -14.88 2.87
CA SER A 83 -3.37 -13.70 2.94
C SER A 83 -2.73 -12.45 2.31
N VAL A 84 -3.53 -11.70 1.56
CA VAL A 84 -3.11 -10.43 0.96
C VAL A 84 -2.80 -9.45 2.08
N ARG A 85 -1.60 -8.86 2.02
CA ARG A 85 -1.16 -7.84 2.95
C ARG A 85 -1.78 -6.48 2.60
N PRO A 86 -2.06 -5.63 3.60
CA PRO A 86 -2.50 -4.28 3.33
C PRO A 86 -1.46 -3.50 2.54
N ALA A 87 -1.93 -2.50 1.78
CA ALA A 87 -1.03 -1.52 1.17
C ALA A 87 -0.17 -0.83 2.25
N PRO A 88 1.09 -0.46 1.94
CA PRO A 88 1.85 0.41 2.85
C PRO A 88 1.12 1.75 3.02
N GLU A 89 1.24 2.35 4.21
CA GLU A 89 0.69 3.68 4.48
C GLU A 89 1.26 4.71 3.50
N GLU A 90 0.42 5.65 3.04
CA GLU A 90 0.87 6.78 2.23
C GLU A 90 1.71 7.72 3.09
N ASN A 91 2.81 8.26 2.52
CA ASN A 91 3.63 9.24 3.22
C ASN A 91 2.99 10.64 3.15
N HIS A 92 2.76 11.25 4.29
CA HIS A 92 2.30 12.61 4.51
C HIS A 92 3.47 13.50 4.93
N PRO A 93 3.47 14.80 4.57
CA PRO A 93 4.46 15.73 5.07
C PRO A 93 4.08 16.22 6.48
N PRO A 94 5.07 16.65 7.30
CA PRO A 94 4.79 17.33 8.56
C PRO A 94 4.01 18.63 8.34
N VAL A 95 3.06 18.92 9.22
CA VAL A 95 2.24 20.15 9.19
C VAL A 95 2.33 20.87 10.51
N PHE A 96 2.72 22.14 10.49
CA PHE A 96 2.69 22.99 11.68
C PHE A 96 1.26 23.23 12.16
N ALA A 97 1.07 23.19 13.48
CA ALA A 97 -0.23 23.46 14.10
C ALA A 97 -0.74 24.90 13.83
N SER A 98 0.16 25.82 13.49
CA SER A 98 -0.17 27.20 13.13
C SER A 98 0.78 27.73 12.06
N SER A 99 0.26 28.50 11.12
CA SER A 99 1.07 29.09 10.04
C SER A 99 2.02 30.19 10.52
N THR A 100 1.69 30.84 11.63
CA THR A 100 2.52 31.86 12.28
C THR A 100 2.33 31.83 13.79
N VAL A 101 3.39 32.16 14.52
CA VAL A 101 3.35 32.45 15.95
C VAL A 101 4.13 33.74 16.20
N SER A 102 3.65 34.58 17.11
CA SER A 102 4.33 35.82 17.50
C SER A 102 4.71 35.78 18.96
N ARG A 103 5.94 36.14 19.27
CA ARG A 103 6.50 36.22 20.62
C ARG A 103 6.97 37.64 20.90
N ARG A 104 6.99 38.06 22.17
CA ARG A 104 7.50 39.36 22.62
C ARG A 104 8.50 39.14 23.73
N ILE A 105 9.68 39.71 23.58
CA ILE A 105 10.76 39.67 24.56
C ILE A 105 11.12 41.10 24.95
N ALA A 106 11.45 41.32 26.22
CA ALA A 106 11.93 42.61 26.68
C ALA A 106 13.31 42.90 26.07
N GLU A 107 13.61 44.18 25.83
CA GLU A 107 14.96 44.57 25.49
C GLU A 107 15.95 44.16 26.60
N ASN A 108 17.19 43.85 26.22
CA ASN A 108 18.24 43.40 27.13
C ASN A 108 17.97 42.05 27.83
N THR A 109 17.06 41.23 27.28
CA THR A 109 16.91 39.83 27.72
C THR A 109 18.23 39.08 27.47
N PRO A 110 18.81 38.39 28.48
CA PRO A 110 20.02 37.59 28.30
C PRO A 110 19.85 36.48 27.26
N ALA A 111 20.93 36.12 26.58
CA ALA A 111 20.95 34.97 25.68
C ALA A 111 20.58 33.67 26.41
N GLY A 112 19.86 32.77 25.72
CA GLY A 112 19.42 31.48 26.26
C GLY A 112 18.13 31.54 27.10
N GLY A 113 17.50 32.71 27.22
CA GLY A 113 16.16 32.81 27.83
C GLY A 113 15.10 32.14 26.96
N ASN A 114 14.19 31.36 27.57
CA ASN A 114 13.07 30.78 26.84
C ASN A 114 12.11 31.89 26.39
N ILE A 115 11.72 31.87 25.11
CA ILE A 115 10.94 32.92 24.46
C ILE A 115 9.46 32.55 24.26
N GLY A 116 9.04 31.35 24.65
CA GLY A 116 7.63 30.92 24.65
C GLY A 116 7.44 29.41 24.71
N GLU A 117 6.20 28.97 24.47
CA GLU A 117 5.86 27.55 24.29
C GLU A 117 6.45 27.00 22.97
N PRO A 118 6.83 25.72 22.89
CA PRO A 118 7.36 25.08 21.69
C PRO A 118 6.54 25.32 20.41
N VAL A 119 7.23 25.37 19.26
CA VAL A 119 6.55 25.37 17.95
C VAL A 119 6.48 23.93 17.45
N THR A 120 5.28 23.34 17.47
CA THR A 120 5.09 21.94 17.10
C THR A 120 4.45 21.75 15.73
N ALA A 121 4.80 20.64 15.10
CA ALA A 121 4.16 20.08 13.92
C ALA A 121 3.64 18.68 14.22
N GLU A 122 2.71 18.22 13.39
CA GLU A 122 2.18 16.86 13.41
C GLU A 122 2.49 16.18 12.09
N ASP A 123 2.80 14.89 12.14
CA ASP A 123 2.85 14.02 10.97
C ASP A 123 1.79 12.92 11.14
N GLN A 124 1.08 12.62 10.06
CA GLN A 124 0.04 11.58 10.07
C GLN A 124 0.65 10.18 10.00
N ASN A 125 1.92 10.05 9.59
CA ASN A 125 2.63 8.78 9.57
C ASN A 125 3.08 8.36 10.97
N SER A 126 2.65 7.16 11.37
CA SER A 126 3.01 6.62 12.67
C SER A 126 4.49 6.22 12.71
N GLY A 127 5.23 6.77 13.67
CA GLY A 127 6.64 6.47 13.89
C GLY A 127 7.62 7.45 13.26
N ASP A 128 7.14 8.45 12.52
CA ASP A 128 7.97 9.50 11.98
C ASP A 128 8.54 10.42 13.08
N ILE A 129 9.81 10.78 12.93
CA ILE A 129 10.53 11.63 13.87
C ILE A 129 10.66 13.03 13.28
N LEU A 130 9.99 13.99 13.92
CA LEU A 130 10.07 15.39 13.53
C LEU A 130 11.36 16.03 14.03
N ARG A 131 11.94 16.90 13.18
CA ARG A 131 13.08 17.75 13.53
C ARG A 131 12.80 19.20 13.20
N TYR A 132 13.07 20.07 14.17
CA TYR A 132 12.83 21.51 14.06
C TYR A 132 14.15 22.26 13.85
N ALA A 133 14.12 23.29 12.99
CA ALA A 133 15.24 24.21 12.78
C ALA A 133 14.70 25.59 12.38
N PRO A 134 15.27 26.69 12.90
CA PRO A 134 14.98 28.01 12.37
C PRO A 134 15.67 28.18 11.01
N GLU A 135 14.97 28.80 10.06
CA GLU A 135 15.52 29.13 8.75
C GLU A 135 15.45 30.64 8.50
N GLY A 136 16.31 31.13 7.60
CA GLY A 136 16.38 32.53 7.21
C GLY A 136 17.57 33.31 7.81
N PRO A 137 17.76 34.56 7.40
CA PRO A 137 18.95 35.34 7.74
C PRO A 137 19.04 35.68 9.24
N GLU A 138 17.91 35.79 9.93
CA GLU A 138 17.84 36.09 11.36
C GLU A 138 17.84 34.84 12.25
N ALA A 139 17.84 33.63 11.68
CA ALA A 139 17.84 32.38 12.43
C ALA A 139 19.02 32.27 13.40
N VAL A 140 20.15 32.91 13.10
CA VAL A 140 21.37 32.93 13.94
C VAL A 140 21.16 33.56 15.33
N TYR A 141 20.08 34.31 15.54
CA TYR A 141 19.78 34.95 16.82
C TYR A 141 18.88 34.12 17.72
N PHE A 142 18.34 33.02 17.21
CA PHE A 142 17.39 32.16 17.91
C PHE A 142 17.85 30.70 17.85
N ASP A 143 17.44 29.93 18.85
CA ASP A 143 17.61 28.49 18.85
C ASP A 143 16.25 27.84 19.06
N ILE A 144 16.10 26.63 18.52
CA ILE A 144 14.92 25.78 18.71
C ILE A 144 15.40 24.41 19.14
N ASP A 145 14.73 23.80 20.11
CA ASP A 145 15.05 22.42 20.43
C ASP A 145 14.65 21.53 19.24
N SER A 146 15.64 20.90 18.60
CA SER A 146 15.39 20.15 17.38
C SER A 146 14.44 18.97 17.56
N GLY A 147 14.25 18.45 18.78
CA GLY A 147 13.35 17.33 19.06
C GLY A 147 11.97 17.75 19.55
N THR A 148 11.85 18.93 20.19
CA THR A 148 10.59 19.35 20.82
C THR A 148 9.96 20.61 20.22
N GLY A 149 10.70 21.36 19.40
CA GLY A 149 10.27 22.67 18.90
C GLY A 149 10.36 23.79 19.93
#